data_AF-A0A1F7V9J0-F1
#
_entry.id   AF-A0A1F7V9J0-F1
#
_cell.length_a   1.000
_cell.length_b   1.000
_cell.length_c   1.000
_cell.angle_alpha   90.00
_cell.angle_beta   90.00
_cell.angle_gamma   90.00
#
_symmetry.space_group_name_H-M   'P 1'
#
loop_
_entity.id
_entity.type
_entity.pdbx_description
1 polymer ?
#
loop_
_entity_poly.entity_id
_entity_poly.type
_entity_poly.pdbx_seq_one_letter_code
_entity_poly.pdbx_strand_id
1 'polypeptide(L)'
;MSITVSQHPIVRTALTHLRDKKTTPEVFRRELHRLSQVLAVDATQHLVIDGYSVQTPLAKAPGFELSGQQALIPIMRAGSGMLAAFLGFLPNAYVWHMTMSRNEETLEPEFHGSKVPAKIAPNIDTCFILDPMLATGGSACLAIDYVKKAGAERIVFVGVLGAPEGAARLQNAHPDVPIIIGAMDERLNEHGYIMPGLGDAGDRLFPTT
;
A
#
# COMPACT_ATOMS: atom_id res chain seq x y z
N MET A 1 10.10 10.10 -12.74
CA MET A 1 9.14 9.18 -12.08
C MET A 1 9.50 9.13 -10.61
N SER A 2 8.54 9.38 -9.71
CA SER A 2 8.86 9.63 -8.31
C SER A 2 8.59 8.40 -7.45
N ILE A 3 9.66 7.80 -6.95
CA ILE A 3 9.60 7.12 -5.65
C ILE A 3 9.57 8.24 -4.61
N THR A 4 8.53 8.26 -3.80
CA THR A 4 8.40 9.19 -2.67
C THR A 4 8.68 8.41 -1.40
N VAL A 5 9.82 8.71 -0.78
CA VAL A 5 10.16 8.19 0.54
C VAL A 5 9.68 9.18 1.59
N SER A 6 8.77 8.75 2.47
CA SER A 6 8.21 9.60 3.53
C SER A 6 9.31 10.14 4.44
N GLN A 7 9.32 11.45 4.66
CA GLN A 7 10.27 12.12 5.56
C GLN A 7 9.67 12.37 6.95
N HIS A 8 8.45 11.90 7.19
CA HIS A 8 7.70 12.23 8.39
C HIS A 8 8.33 11.58 9.65
N PRO A 9 8.59 12.33 10.75
CA PRO A 9 9.19 11.78 11.96
C PRO A 9 8.43 10.58 12.55
N ILE A 10 7.09 10.61 12.53
CA ILE A 10 6.25 9.49 13.00
C ILE A 10 6.56 8.20 12.23
N VAL A 11 6.75 8.26 10.90
CA VAL A 11 7.12 7.10 10.08
C VAL A 11 8.46 6.54 10.55
N ARG A 12 9.46 7.40 10.73
CA ARG A 12 10.80 6.98 11.20
C ARG A 12 10.76 6.33 12.58
N THR A 13 9.98 6.89 13.52
CA THR A 13 9.87 6.31 14.87
C THR A 13 9.09 5.00 14.88
N ALA A 14 7.97 4.91 14.15
CA ALA A 14 7.20 3.67 14.05
C ALA A 14 8.05 2.58 13.39
N LEU A 15 8.81 2.93 12.35
CA LEU A 15 9.69 2.00 11.66
C LEU A 15 10.76 1.41 12.59
N THR A 16 11.29 2.19 13.54
CA THR A 16 12.23 1.68 14.54
C THR A 16 11.64 0.52 15.33
N HIS A 17 10.39 0.66 15.80
CA HIS A 17 9.68 -0.41 16.48
C HIS A 17 9.36 -1.59 15.57
N LEU A 18 8.99 -1.31 14.30
CA LEU A 18 8.77 -2.37 13.32
C LEU A 18 10.05 -3.16 13.02
N ARG A 19 11.24 -2.58 13.13
CA ARG A 19 12.50 -3.30 12.91
C ARG A 19 12.97 -4.11 14.13
N ASP A 20 12.65 -3.67 15.34
CA ASP A 20 13.11 -4.35 16.55
C ASP A 20 12.52 -5.77 16.64
N LYS A 21 13.39 -6.79 16.68
CA LYS A 21 13.02 -8.19 16.83
C LYS A 21 12.30 -8.49 18.16
N LYS A 22 12.43 -7.62 19.16
CA LYS A 22 11.74 -7.74 20.45
C LYS A 22 10.31 -7.22 20.42
N THR A 23 9.90 -6.50 19.37
CA THR A 23 8.56 -5.95 19.25
C THR A 23 7.54 -7.08 19.11
N THR A 24 6.58 -7.13 20.04
CA THR A 24 5.51 -8.13 20.05
C THR A 24 4.53 -7.91 18.88
N PRO A 25 3.77 -8.95 18.46
CA PRO A 25 2.79 -8.81 17.38
C PRO A 25 1.72 -7.72 17.61
N GLU A 26 1.31 -7.52 18.87
CA GLU A 26 0.39 -6.43 19.24
C GLU A 26 0.98 -5.06 18.93
N VAL A 27 2.21 -4.81 19.39
CA VAL A 27 2.91 -3.55 19.14
C VAL A 27 3.22 -3.40 17.65
N PHE A 28 3.61 -4.48 16.96
CA PHE A 28 3.86 -4.46 15.52
C PHE A 28 2.61 -4.02 14.74
N ARG A 29 1.44 -4.61 15.03
CA ARG A 29 0.17 -4.20 14.41
C ARG A 29 -0.15 -2.73 14.66
N ARG A 30 0.05 -2.25 15.89
CA ARG A 30 -0.20 -0.84 16.26
C ARG A 30 0.73 0.12 15.52
N GLU A 31 2.02 -0.15 15.49
CA GLU A 31 2.99 0.72 14.83
C GLU A 31 2.85 0.66 13.30
N LEU A 32 2.50 -0.50 12.74
CA LEU A 32 2.19 -0.61 11.31
C LEU A 32 0.97 0.22 10.95
N HIS A 33 -0.10 0.14 11.74
CA HIS A 33 -1.29 0.96 11.55
C HIS A 33 -0.95 2.45 11.62
N ARG A 34 -0.23 2.88 12.68
CA ARG A 34 0.19 4.27 12.88
C ARG A 34 1.04 4.80 11.72
N LEU A 35 2.00 4.02 11.24
CA LEU A 35 2.83 4.37 10.09
C LEU A 35 1.97 4.47 8.82
N SER A 36 1.05 3.53 8.62
CA SER A 36 0.16 3.48 7.46
C SER A 36 -0.79 4.67 7.40
N GLN A 37 -1.18 5.25 8.54
CA GLN A 37 -1.98 6.50 8.55
C GLN A 37 -1.23 7.66 7.91
N VAL A 38 0.07 7.78 8.18
CA VAL A 38 0.90 8.83 7.57
C VAL A 38 1.11 8.56 6.08
N LEU A 39 1.35 7.30 5.70
CA LEU A 39 1.47 6.95 4.28
C LEU A 39 0.18 7.14 3.51
N ALA A 40 -0.99 6.97 4.14
CA ALA A 40 -2.27 7.30 3.51
C ALA A 40 -2.37 8.80 3.18
N VAL A 41 -1.91 9.67 4.09
CA VAL A 41 -1.84 11.12 3.83
C VAL A 41 -0.89 11.41 2.67
N ASP A 42 0.30 10.81 2.68
CA ASP A 42 1.29 11.00 1.60
C ASP A 42 0.75 10.49 0.24
N ALA A 43 0.05 9.36 0.23
CA ALA A 43 -0.47 8.74 -0.98
C ALA A 43 -1.70 9.44 -1.56
N THR A 44 -2.47 10.19 -0.76
CA THR A 44 -3.75 10.78 -1.20
C THR A 44 -3.64 12.25 -1.63
N GLN A 45 -2.44 12.85 -1.62
CA GLN A 45 -2.25 14.28 -1.96
C GLN A 45 -2.72 14.68 -3.36
N HIS A 46 -2.79 13.73 -4.29
CA HIS A 46 -3.15 13.96 -5.69
C HIS A 46 -4.64 13.74 -5.99
N LEU A 47 -5.44 13.34 -4.99
CA LEU A 47 -6.87 13.10 -5.19
C LEU A 47 -7.59 14.39 -5.59
N VAL A 48 -8.53 14.26 -6.52
CA VAL A 48 -9.32 15.37 -7.04
C VAL A 48 -10.55 15.58 -6.16
N ILE A 49 -11.01 16.82 -6.10
CA ILE A 49 -12.21 17.21 -5.35
C ILE A 49 -13.22 17.92 -6.26
N ASP A 50 -14.50 17.64 -6.03
CA ASP A 50 -15.62 18.31 -6.65
C ASP A 50 -16.24 19.32 -5.68
N GLY A 51 -16.55 20.51 -6.20
CA GLY A 51 -17.17 21.58 -5.43
C GLY A 51 -18.69 21.44 -5.37
N TYR A 52 -19.26 21.67 -4.18
CA TYR A 52 -20.71 21.77 -4.00
C TYR A 52 -21.05 22.85 -2.96
N SER A 53 -22.34 23.10 -2.72
CA SER A 53 -22.79 24.05 -1.70
C SER A 53 -23.50 23.32 -0.56
N VAL A 54 -23.16 23.70 0.68
CA VAL A 54 -23.81 23.21 1.89
C VAL A 54 -24.58 24.33 2.58
N GLN A 55 -25.68 23.96 3.23
CA GLN A 55 -26.35 24.84 4.20
C GLN A 55 -25.78 24.56 5.58
N THR A 56 -25.07 25.52 6.16
CA THR A 56 -24.65 25.46 7.57
C THR A 56 -25.78 25.97 8.48
N PRO A 57 -25.67 25.82 9.81
CA PRO A 57 -26.62 26.41 10.74
C PRO A 57 -26.76 27.94 10.64
N LEU A 58 -25.82 28.63 9.99
CA LEU A 58 -25.79 30.10 9.89
C LEU A 58 -26.09 30.61 8.47
N ALA A 59 -25.57 29.95 7.44
CA ALA A 59 -25.68 30.39 6.04
C ALA A 59 -25.24 29.29 5.05
N LYS A 60 -25.46 29.53 3.75
CA LYS A 60 -24.83 28.74 2.69
C LYS A 60 -23.32 28.96 2.68
N ALA A 61 -22.56 27.88 2.48
CA ALA A 61 -21.12 27.89 2.37
C ALA A 61 -20.64 26.99 1.21
N PRO A 62 -19.43 27.21 0.68
CA PRO A 62 -18.79 26.25 -0.23
C PRO A 62 -18.41 24.98 0.53
N GLY A 63 -18.57 23.83 -0.12
CA GLY A 63 -18.14 22.52 0.34
C GLY A 63 -17.40 21.77 -0.76
N PHE A 64 -16.70 20.70 -0.38
CA PHE A 64 -15.93 19.87 -1.30
C PHE A 64 -16.06 18.40 -0.92
N GLU A 65 -16.15 17.54 -1.93
CA GLU A 65 -16.11 16.09 -1.77
C GLU A 65 -15.03 15.50 -2.69
N LEU A 66 -14.57 14.28 -2.39
CA LEU A 66 -13.64 13.59 -3.27
C LEU A 66 -14.33 13.21 -4.58
N SER A 67 -13.67 13.48 -5.69
CA SER A 67 -14.14 13.06 -7.01
C SER A 67 -13.98 11.55 -7.17
N GLY A 68 -15.01 10.92 -7.73
CA GLY A 68 -15.04 9.49 -7.96
C GLY A 68 -14.92 8.67 -6.67
N GLN A 69 -14.64 7.38 -6.83
CA GLN A 69 -14.48 6.42 -5.75
C GLN A 69 -13.06 5.87 -5.76
N GLN A 70 -12.57 5.48 -4.59
CA GLN A 70 -11.25 4.88 -4.46
C GLN A 70 -11.39 3.38 -4.22
N ALA A 71 -10.36 2.63 -4.60
CA ALA A 71 -10.27 1.21 -4.30
C ALA A 71 -8.98 0.93 -3.52
N LEU A 72 -9.08 0.13 -2.47
CA LEU A 72 -7.97 -0.35 -1.65
C LEU A 72 -7.76 -1.83 -1.95
N ILE A 73 -6.54 -2.19 -2.36
CA ILE A 73 -6.18 -3.54 -2.77
C ILE A 73 -5.04 -4.04 -1.89
N PRO A 74 -5.34 -4.56 -0.69
CA PRO A 74 -4.32 -5.19 0.15
C PRO A 74 -3.85 -6.50 -0.47
N ILE A 75 -2.53 -6.65 -0.63
CA ILE A 75 -1.90 -7.92 -0.96
C ILE A 75 -1.83 -8.75 0.32
N MET A 76 -2.67 -9.78 0.39
CA MET A 76 -2.78 -10.65 1.54
C MET A 76 -1.55 -11.56 1.62
N ARG A 77 -1.02 -11.86 2.80
CA ARG A 77 -1.59 -11.54 4.13
C ARG A 77 -1.19 -10.15 4.65
N ALA A 78 0.05 -9.73 4.47
CA ALA A 78 0.63 -8.58 5.19
C ALA A 78 -0.06 -7.24 4.87
N GLY A 79 -0.57 -7.05 3.65
CA GLY A 79 -1.33 -5.86 3.22
C GLY A 79 -2.53 -5.54 4.09
N SER A 80 -3.15 -6.53 4.75
CA SER A 80 -4.29 -6.30 5.63
C SER A 80 -3.96 -5.41 6.83
N GLY A 81 -2.69 -5.40 7.27
CA GLY A 81 -2.24 -4.57 8.37
C GLY A 81 -2.29 -3.06 8.08
N MET A 82 -2.35 -2.68 6.80
CA MET A 82 -2.43 -1.28 6.35
C MET A 82 -3.88 -0.82 6.10
N LEU A 83 -4.79 -1.77 5.84
CA LEU A 83 -6.14 -1.48 5.34
C LEU A 83 -6.95 -0.56 6.26
N ALA A 84 -6.97 -0.84 7.56
CA ALA A 84 -7.75 -0.05 8.52
C ALA A 84 -7.28 1.41 8.61
N ALA A 85 -5.98 1.67 8.39
CA ALA A 85 -5.46 3.03 8.38
C ALA A 85 -6.00 3.80 7.16
N PHE A 86 -5.96 3.18 5.98
CA PHE A 86 -6.48 3.78 4.75
C PHE A 86 -7.98 4.02 4.79
N LEU A 87 -8.77 3.06 5.31
CA LEU A 87 -10.21 3.22 5.48
C LEU A 87 -10.57 4.37 6.44
N GLY A 88 -9.69 4.72 7.37
CA GLY A 88 -9.86 5.89 8.23
C GLY A 88 -9.87 7.22 7.46
N PHE A 89 -9.22 7.28 6.29
CA PHE A 89 -9.20 8.46 5.41
C PHE A 89 -10.15 8.33 4.22
N LEU A 90 -10.36 7.10 3.73
CA LEU A 90 -11.20 6.79 2.57
C LEU A 90 -12.31 5.80 2.99
N PRO A 91 -13.28 6.23 3.81
CA PRO A 91 -14.26 5.32 4.44
C PRO A 91 -15.20 4.64 3.44
N ASN A 92 -15.41 5.24 2.27
CA ASN A 92 -16.28 4.71 1.22
C ASN A 92 -15.51 3.93 0.15
N ALA A 93 -14.19 3.74 0.32
CA ALA A 93 -13.41 3.03 -0.68
C ALA A 93 -13.86 1.57 -0.82
N TYR A 94 -13.88 1.09 -2.06
CA TYR A 94 -14.03 -0.34 -2.33
C TYR A 94 -12.82 -1.08 -1.79
N VAL A 95 -13.02 -2.29 -1.27
CA VAL A 95 -11.91 -3.12 -0.80
C VAL A 95 -11.87 -4.43 -1.60
N TRP A 96 -10.79 -4.64 -2.34
CA TRP A 96 -10.60 -5.84 -3.15
C TRP A 96 -9.34 -6.57 -2.72
N HIS A 97 -9.49 -7.79 -2.23
CA HIS A 97 -8.34 -8.53 -1.70
C HIS A 97 -7.67 -9.30 -2.83
N MET A 98 -6.34 -9.34 -2.82
CA MET A 98 -5.54 -10.24 -3.65
C MET A 98 -4.71 -11.13 -2.75
N THR A 99 -4.83 -12.44 -2.91
CA THR A 99 -4.10 -13.43 -2.11
C THR A 99 -2.95 -13.98 -2.91
N MET A 100 -1.75 -13.80 -2.39
CA MET A 100 -0.50 -14.16 -3.06
C MET A 100 0.48 -14.68 -2.01
N SER A 101 1.34 -15.61 -2.40
CA SER A 101 2.54 -15.94 -1.63
C SER A 101 3.76 -15.79 -2.52
N ARG A 102 4.93 -15.64 -1.91
CA ARG A 102 6.18 -15.78 -2.62
C ARG A 102 6.62 -17.23 -2.54
N ASN A 103 6.99 -17.82 -3.67
CA ASN A 103 7.68 -19.09 -3.67
C ASN A 103 9.11 -18.86 -3.14
N GLU A 104 9.50 -19.51 -2.05
CA GLU A 104 10.80 -19.26 -1.40
C GLU A 104 12.01 -19.74 -2.22
N GLU A 105 11.81 -20.66 -3.18
CA GLU A 105 12.89 -21.18 -4.04
C GLU A 105 13.10 -20.30 -5.28
N THR A 106 12.00 -19.91 -5.94
CA THR A 106 12.05 -19.15 -7.20
C THR A 106 11.94 -17.64 -7.00
N LEU A 107 11.49 -17.21 -5.82
CA LEU A 107 11.17 -15.81 -5.46
C LEU A 107 10.07 -15.16 -6.32
N GLU A 108 9.38 -15.94 -7.15
CA GLU A 108 8.25 -15.49 -7.96
C GLU A 108 6.93 -15.55 -7.17
N PRO A 109 5.97 -14.66 -7.50
CA PRO A 109 4.68 -14.63 -6.83
C PRO A 109 3.77 -15.77 -7.31
N GLU A 110 3.22 -16.51 -6.37
CA GLU A 110 2.15 -17.48 -6.59
C GLU A 110 0.80 -16.85 -6.27
N PHE A 111 -0.08 -16.77 -7.26
CA PHE A 111 -1.40 -16.16 -7.13
C PHE A 111 -2.46 -17.19 -6.75
N HIS A 112 -3.15 -16.94 -5.64
CA HIS A 112 -4.16 -17.87 -5.08
C HIS A 112 -5.60 -17.40 -5.30
N GLY A 113 -5.81 -16.11 -5.58
CA GLY A 113 -7.13 -15.59 -5.91
C GLY A 113 -7.28 -14.09 -5.69
N SER A 114 -8.36 -13.52 -6.24
CA SER A 114 -8.68 -12.10 -6.14
C SER A 114 -10.19 -11.87 -6.06
N LYS A 115 -10.57 -10.77 -5.40
CA LYS A 115 -11.93 -10.20 -5.44
C LYS A 115 -12.02 -8.91 -6.26
N VAL A 116 -10.97 -8.54 -6.98
CA VAL A 116 -11.01 -7.45 -7.96
C VAL A 116 -12.00 -7.83 -9.06
N PRO A 117 -12.95 -6.94 -9.43
CA PRO A 117 -13.95 -7.23 -10.46
C PRO A 117 -13.27 -7.45 -11.82
N ALA A 118 -13.92 -8.22 -12.70
CA ALA A 118 -13.42 -8.45 -14.06
C ALA A 118 -13.32 -7.16 -14.89
N LYS A 119 -14.16 -6.17 -14.57
CA LYS A 119 -14.13 -4.83 -15.14
C LYS A 119 -14.37 -3.81 -14.02
N ILE A 120 -13.41 -2.92 -13.83
CA ILE A 120 -13.49 -1.81 -12.89
C ILE A 120 -14.45 -0.76 -13.46
N ALA A 121 -15.32 -0.25 -12.60
CA ALA A 121 -16.31 0.74 -13.00
C ALA A 121 -15.62 2.09 -13.29
N PRO A 122 -16.09 2.87 -14.29
CA PRO A 122 -15.45 4.13 -14.66
C PRO A 122 -15.40 5.20 -13.56
N ASN A 123 -16.24 5.07 -12.54
CA ASN A 123 -16.25 5.98 -11.40
C ASN A 123 -15.18 5.65 -10.34
N ILE A 124 -14.44 4.54 -10.49
CA ILE A 124 -13.27 4.26 -9.65
C ILE A 124 -12.10 5.08 -10.18
N ASP A 125 -11.82 6.19 -9.50
CA ASP A 125 -10.79 7.15 -9.91
C ASP A 125 -9.38 6.62 -9.62
N THR A 126 -9.13 6.08 -8.41
CA THR A 126 -7.78 5.67 -7.99
C THR A 126 -7.79 4.32 -7.26
N CYS A 127 -6.87 3.44 -7.66
CA CYS A 127 -6.60 2.16 -7.01
C CYS A 127 -5.29 2.23 -6.19
N PHE A 128 -5.36 1.91 -4.90
CA PHE A 128 -4.19 1.84 -4.01
C PHE A 128 -3.82 0.38 -3.76
N ILE A 129 -2.65 -0.04 -4.24
CA ILE A 129 -2.08 -1.36 -3.92
C ILE A 129 -1.34 -1.24 -2.58
N LEU A 130 -1.76 -2.03 -1.58
CA LEU A 130 -1.20 -1.97 -0.23
C LEU A 130 -0.40 -3.23 0.08
N ASP A 131 0.91 -3.09 0.24
CA ASP A 131 1.81 -4.18 0.65
C ASP A 131 2.98 -3.62 1.48
N PRO A 132 3.16 -4.05 2.74
CA PRO A 132 4.23 -3.52 3.59
C PRO A 132 5.64 -3.66 2.99
N MET A 133 5.88 -4.68 2.16
CA MET A 133 7.23 -5.05 1.72
C MET A 133 7.37 -5.06 0.20
N LEU A 134 7.97 -4.01 -0.37
CA LEU A 134 8.41 -4.00 -1.77
C LEU A 134 9.80 -4.64 -1.90
N ALA A 135 9.85 -5.96 -1.76
CA ALA A 135 11.10 -6.73 -1.78
C ALA A 135 11.62 -6.95 -3.22
N THR A 136 11.27 -8.06 -3.87
CA THR A 136 11.64 -8.32 -5.27
C THR A 136 10.78 -7.56 -6.27
N GLY A 137 9.64 -7.02 -5.83
CA GLY A 137 8.66 -6.33 -6.67
C GLY A 137 7.70 -7.26 -7.43
N GLY A 138 7.86 -8.58 -7.35
CA GLY A 138 7.05 -9.55 -8.10
C GLY A 138 5.55 -9.45 -7.79
N SER A 139 5.18 -9.58 -6.51
CA SER A 139 3.78 -9.48 -6.07
C SER A 139 3.13 -8.15 -6.45
N ALA A 140 3.86 -7.06 -6.28
CA ALA A 140 3.39 -5.72 -6.61
C ALA A 140 3.14 -5.54 -8.11
N CYS A 141 4.06 -5.99 -8.97
CA CYS A 141 3.87 -5.96 -10.42
C CYS A 141 2.65 -6.79 -10.83
N LEU A 142 2.56 -8.02 -10.33
CA LEU A 142 1.44 -8.90 -10.68
C LEU A 142 0.08 -8.34 -10.20
N ALA A 143 0.04 -7.68 -9.04
CA ALA A 143 -1.16 -6.99 -8.57
C ALA A 143 -1.55 -5.81 -9.48
N ILE A 144 -0.56 -5.01 -9.90
CA ILE A 144 -0.77 -3.88 -10.81
C ILE A 144 -1.25 -4.36 -12.18
N ASP A 145 -0.62 -5.38 -12.76
CA ASP A 145 -1.04 -6.01 -14.00
C ASP A 145 -2.50 -6.46 -13.94
N TYR A 146 -2.90 -7.08 -12.82
CA TYR A 146 -4.25 -7.56 -12.63
C TYR A 146 -5.28 -6.43 -12.65
N VAL A 147 -5.04 -5.34 -11.90
CA VAL A 147 -5.97 -4.21 -11.85
C VAL A 147 -5.97 -3.40 -13.15
N LYS A 148 -4.83 -3.26 -13.84
CA LYS A 148 -4.75 -2.65 -15.17
C LYS A 148 -5.55 -3.43 -16.19
N LYS A 149 -5.44 -4.76 -16.19
CA LYS A 149 -6.23 -5.64 -17.06
C LYS A 149 -7.74 -5.50 -16.81
N ALA A 150 -8.13 -5.22 -15.57
CA ALA A 150 -9.51 -4.93 -15.21
C ALA A 150 -9.97 -3.50 -15.57
N GLY A 151 -9.07 -2.63 -16.03
CA GLY A 151 -9.36 -1.28 -16.50
C GLY A 151 -9.08 -0.16 -15.51
N ALA A 152 -8.24 -0.37 -14.48
CA ALA A 152 -7.80 0.71 -13.60
C ALA A 152 -6.93 1.72 -14.36
N GLU A 153 -7.26 3.01 -14.27
CA GLU A 153 -6.52 4.09 -14.95
C GLU A 153 -5.45 4.73 -14.06
N ARG A 154 -5.80 5.08 -12.80
CA ARG A 154 -4.84 5.59 -11.83
C ARG A 154 -4.56 4.55 -10.75
N ILE A 155 -3.29 4.23 -10.58
CA ILE A 155 -2.81 3.24 -9.60
C ILE A 155 -1.66 3.85 -8.81
N VAL A 156 -1.67 3.63 -7.49
CA VAL A 156 -0.57 4.01 -6.60
C VAL A 156 -0.17 2.79 -5.79
N PHE A 157 1.13 2.49 -5.76
CA PHE A 157 1.67 1.49 -4.86
C PHE A 157 2.07 2.15 -3.53
N VAL A 158 1.65 1.55 -2.42
CA VAL A 158 2.03 2.00 -1.08
C VAL A 158 2.65 0.85 -0.30
N GLY A 159 3.87 1.07 0.22
CA GLY A 159 4.55 0.12 1.09
C GLY A 159 5.26 0.78 2.27
N VAL A 160 5.67 -0.04 3.24
CA VAL A 160 6.38 0.44 4.43
C VAL A 160 7.88 0.42 4.20
N LEU A 161 8.39 -0.67 3.64
CA LEU A 161 9.78 -0.84 3.27
C LEU A 161 9.90 -1.30 1.83
N GLY A 162 10.95 -0.83 1.16
CA GLY A 162 11.32 -1.31 -0.16
C GLY A 162 12.81 -1.49 -0.29
N ALA A 163 13.20 -2.34 -1.24
CA ALA A 163 14.57 -2.48 -1.68
C ALA A 163 14.74 -1.87 -3.09
N PRO A 164 15.95 -1.38 -3.44
CA PRO A 164 16.21 -0.80 -4.76
C PRO A 164 15.84 -1.75 -5.91
N GLU A 165 16.04 -3.06 -5.73
CA GLU A 165 15.74 -4.10 -6.70
C GLU A 165 14.23 -4.18 -7.01
N GLY A 166 13.39 -4.20 -5.97
CA GLY A 166 11.93 -4.24 -6.13
C GLY A 166 11.36 -2.95 -6.70
N ALA A 167 11.91 -1.81 -6.25
CA ALA A 167 11.54 -0.51 -6.81
C ALA A 167 11.89 -0.42 -8.30
N ALA A 168 13.10 -0.86 -8.68
CA ALA A 168 13.53 -0.88 -10.07
C ALA A 168 12.65 -1.81 -10.93
N ARG A 169 12.34 -3.03 -10.45
CA ARG A 169 11.42 -3.96 -11.16
C ARG A 169 10.07 -3.29 -11.41
N LEU A 170 9.48 -2.67 -10.39
CA LEU A 170 8.17 -2.05 -10.49
C LEU A 170 8.17 -0.82 -11.40
N GLN A 171 9.19 0.04 -11.31
CA GLN A 171 9.33 1.20 -12.20
C GLN A 171 9.53 0.79 -13.66
N ASN A 172 10.24 -0.29 -13.92
CA ASN A 172 10.44 -0.81 -15.28
C ASN A 172 9.17 -1.42 -15.86
N ALA A 173 8.43 -2.21 -15.06
CA ALA A 173 7.20 -2.85 -15.51
C ALA A 173 6.02 -1.86 -15.60
N HIS A 174 5.95 -0.90 -14.68
CA HIS A 174 4.84 0.03 -14.53
C HIS A 174 5.36 1.46 -14.32
N PRO A 175 5.96 2.08 -15.35
CA PRO A 175 6.49 3.43 -15.26
C PRO A 175 5.41 4.48 -14.89
N ASP A 176 4.18 4.12 -15.20
CA ASP A 176 2.90 4.51 -14.64
C ASP A 176 2.74 5.03 -13.23
N VAL A 177 3.30 4.23 -12.33
CA VAL A 177 2.72 3.97 -11.01
C VAL A 177 3.61 4.61 -9.96
N PRO A 178 3.15 5.66 -9.27
CA PRO A 178 3.88 6.23 -8.16
C PRO A 178 4.09 5.21 -7.05
N ILE A 179 5.29 5.24 -6.46
CA ILE A 179 5.68 4.40 -5.33
C ILE A 179 5.77 5.31 -4.10
N ILE A 180 4.89 5.09 -3.13
CA ILE A 180 4.93 5.79 -1.84
C ILE A 180 5.45 4.80 -0.80
N ILE A 181 6.54 5.14 -0.13
CA ILE A 181 7.21 4.21 0.77
C ILE A 181 7.66 4.86 2.08
N GLY A 182 7.59 4.12 3.19
CA GLY A 182 8.06 4.58 4.49
C GLY A 182 9.59 4.74 4.55
N ALA A 183 10.33 3.75 4.04
CA ALA A 183 11.77 3.84 3.86
C ALA A 183 12.25 2.95 2.70
N MET A 184 13.37 3.35 2.10
CA MET A 184 14.13 2.54 1.15
C MET A 184 15.36 1.98 1.87
N ASP A 185 15.49 0.67 1.84
CA ASP A 185 16.60 -0.08 2.44
C ASP A 185 17.72 -0.34 1.41
N GLU A 186 18.78 -1.04 1.82
CA GLU A 186 20.02 -1.09 1.05
C GLU A 186 19.95 -2.06 -0.13
N ARG A 187 19.40 -3.27 0.10
CA ARG A 187 19.44 -4.39 -0.84
C ARG A 187 18.53 -5.54 -0.40
N LEU A 188 18.43 -6.55 -1.24
CA LEU A 188 17.96 -7.87 -0.85
C LEU A 188 19.12 -8.80 -0.45
N ASN A 189 18.84 -9.79 0.41
CA ASN A 189 19.74 -10.92 0.61
C ASN A 189 19.44 -12.06 -0.39
N GLU A 190 20.19 -13.16 -0.30
CA GLU A 190 20.07 -14.34 -1.19
C GLU A 190 18.69 -15.01 -1.14
N HIS A 191 17.94 -14.82 -0.05
CA HIS A 191 16.58 -15.33 0.15
C HIS A 191 15.50 -14.29 -0.20
N GLY A 192 15.88 -13.18 -0.85
CA GLY A 192 14.96 -12.13 -1.24
C GLY A 192 14.38 -11.30 -0.08
N TYR A 193 14.97 -11.34 1.11
CA TYR A 193 14.55 -10.46 2.22
C TYR A 193 15.25 -9.09 2.12
N ILE A 194 14.51 -8.03 2.44
CA ILE A 194 15.03 -6.66 2.51
C ILE A 194 16.05 -6.55 3.66
N MET A 195 17.17 -5.86 3.43
CA MET A 195 18.24 -5.65 4.40
C MET A 195 18.48 -4.15 4.70
N PRO A 196 18.49 -3.72 5.98
CA PRO A 196 18.32 -4.54 7.20
C PRO A 196 16.88 -5.03 7.44
N GLY A 197 15.88 -4.46 6.76
CA GLY A 197 14.51 -4.95 6.74
C GLY A 197 13.83 -5.04 8.12
N LEU A 198 12.81 -5.89 8.20
CA LEU A 198 12.06 -6.19 9.42
C LEU A 198 11.71 -7.69 9.59
N GLY A 199 12.27 -8.56 8.74
CA GLY A 199 11.90 -9.97 8.65
C GLY A 199 10.64 -10.21 7.82
N ASP A 200 9.89 -11.27 8.14
CA ASP A 200 8.59 -11.56 7.51
C ASP A 200 7.48 -10.68 8.13
N ALA A 201 6.91 -9.77 7.33
CA ALA A 201 5.85 -8.89 7.81
C ALA A 201 4.55 -9.63 8.16
N GLY A 202 4.23 -10.69 7.43
CA GLY A 202 3.03 -11.50 7.62
C GLY A 202 3.05 -12.23 8.95
N ASP A 203 4.16 -12.90 9.27
CA ASP A 203 4.32 -13.66 10.51
C ASP A 203 4.45 -12.74 11.73
N ARG A 204 5.05 -11.56 11.55
CA ARG A 204 5.10 -10.54 12.61
C ARG A 204 3.75 -9.89 12.90
N LEU A 205 2.86 -9.84 11.91
CA LEU A 205 1.47 -9.42 12.09
C LEU A 205 0.62 -10.53 12.70
N PHE A 206 0.78 -11.75 12.19
CA PHE A 206 -0.04 -12.91 12.50
C PHE A 206 0.89 -14.09 12.77
N PRO A 207 1.24 -14.37 14.04
CA PRO A 207 2.16 -15.46 14.37
C PRO A 207 1.65 -16.79 13.85
N THR A 208 2.30 -17.30 12.81
CA THR A 208 1.96 -18.57 12.13
C THR A 208 3.09 -19.59 12.17
N THR A 209 4.26 -19.20 12.65
CA THR A 209 5.47 -20.01 12.84
C THR A 209 6.19 -19.61 14.11
#